data_AF-A0A0R3X4M5-F1
#
_entry.id   AF-A0A0R3X4M5-F1
#
_cell.length_a   1.000
_cell.length_b   1.000
_cell.length_c   1.000
_cell.angle_alpha   90.00
_cell.angle_beta   90.00
_cell.angle_gamma   90.00
#
_symmetry.space_group_name_H-M   'P 1'
#
loop_
_entity.id
_entity.type
_entity.pdbx_description
1 polymer ?
#
loop_
_entity_poly.entity_id
_entity_poly.type
_entity_poly.pdbx_seq_one_letter_code
_entity_poly.pdbx_strand_id
1 'polypeptide(L)'
;MGNLRSRLDDKAEIKRKYELVLKIYEEDRVNTIRDATTRYKAAGRAALASWLDYMTEPRPDPADLLRSVGFNPEVLGLESQEQ
;
A
#
# COMPACT_ATOMS: atom_id res chain seq x y z
N MET A 1 -42.88 7.50 -12.63
CA MET A 1 -41.95 6.44 -13.08
C MET A 1 -40.51 6.59 -12.58
N GLY A 2 -40.04 7.76 -12.12
CA GLY A 2 -38.63 7.95 -11.69
C GLY A 2 -38.17 7.17 -10.45
N ASN A 3 -39.06 6.93 -9.47
CA ASN A 3 -38.71 6.24 -8.22
C ASN A 3 -38.36 4.75 -8.43
N LEU A 4 -39.06 4.05 -9.33
CA LEU A 4 -38.77 2.64 -9.60
C LEU A 4 -37.42 2.46 -10.31
N ARG A 5 -37.07 3.37 -11.22
CA ARG A 5 -35.79 3.34 -11.95
C ARG A 5 -34.60 3.56 -11.02
N SER A 6 -34.65 4.60 -10.19
CA SER A 6 -33.63 4.87 -9.17
C SER A 6 -33.39 3.65 -8.27
N ARG A 7 -34.47 3.03 -7.77
CA ARG A 7 -34.36 1.84 -6.92
C ARG A 7 -33.78 0.62 -7.63
N LEU A 8 -33.96 0.50 -8.95
CA LEU A 8 -33.35 -0.58 -9.75
C LEU A 8 -31.87 -0.31 -9.98
N ASP A 9 -31.49 0.94 -10.24
CA ASP A 9 -30.09 1.35 -10.40
C ASP A 9 -29.31 1.13 -9.09
N ASP A 10 -29.88 1.51 -7.93
CA ASP A 10 -29.29 1.26 -6.61
C ASP A 10 -29.05 -0.24 -6.36
N LYS A 11 -30.05 -1.07 -6.69
CA LYS A 11 -29.93 -2.54 -6.55
C LYS A 11 -28.88 -3.13 -7.48
N ALA A 12 -28.77 -2.62 -8.71
CA ALA A 12 -27.74 -3.04 -9.65
C ALA A 12 -26.34 -2.68 -9.16
N GLU A 13 -26.17 -1.49 -8.59
CA GLU A 13 -24.90 -1.06 -7.99
C GLU A 13 -24.53 -1.93 -6.78
N ILE A 14 -25.48 -2.21 -5.90
CA ILE A 14 -25.27 -3.10 -4.74
C ILE A 14 -24.83 -4.49 -5.21
N LYS A 15 -25.53 -5.07 -6.19
CA LYS A 15 -25.16 -6.36 -6.78
C LYS A 15 -23.72 -6.35 -7.30
N ARG A 16 -23.35 -5.33 -8.09
CA ARG A 16 -22.00 -5.17 -8.64
C ARG A 16 -20.94 -5.10 -7.54
N LYS A 17 -21.21 -4.40 -6.44
CA LYS A 17 -20.30 -4.31 -5.29
C LYS A 17 -20.10 -5.67 -4.63
N TYR A 18 -21.17 -6.42 -4.42
CA TYR A 18 -21.07 -7.77 -3.84
C TYR A 18 -20.34 -8.76 -4.75
N GLU A 19 -20.59 -8.73 -6.06
CA GLU A 19 -19.86 -9.56 -7.04
C GLU A 19 -18.36 -9.25 -7.03
N LEU A 20 -17.99 -7.96 -6.91
CA LEU A 20 -16.59 -7.56 -6.78
C LEU A 20 -15.97 -8.09 -5.49
N VAL A 21 -16.66 -7.97 -4.35
CA VAL A 21 -16.18 -8.49 -3.06
C VAL A 21 -15.99 -10.00 -3.13
N LEU A 22 -16.97 -10.73 -3.67
CA LEU A 22 -16.88 -12.18 -3.84
C LEU A 22 -15.65 -12.55 -4.66
N LYS A 23 -15.44 -11.89 -5.80
CA LYS A 23 -14.26 -12.11 -6.65
C LYS A 23 -12.95 -11.84 -5.93
N ILE A 24 -12.88 -10.79 -5.10
CA ILE A 24 -11.69 -10.47 -4.30
C ILE A 24 -11.33 -11.63 -3.34
N TYR A 25 -12.35 -12.26 -2.73
CA TYR A 25 -12.17 -13.39 -1.83
C TYR A 25 -11.84 -14.69 -2.59
N GLU A 26 -12.56 -14.99 -3.67
CA GLU A 26 -12.36 -16.20 -4.48
C GLU A 26 -10.94 -16.25 -5.09
N GLU A 27 -10.44 -15.10 -5.55
CA GLU A 27 -9.11 -14.99 -6.14
C GLU A 27 -8.00 -14.73 -5.10
N ASP A 28 -8.32 -14.77 -3.81
CA ASP A 28 -7.40 -14.50 -2.68
C ASP A 28 -6.52 -13.24 -2.88
N ARG A 29 -7.12 -12.20 -3.47
CA ARG A 29 -6.37 -11.02 -3.94
C ARG A 29 -5.77 -10.23 -2.78
N VAL A 30 -6.44 -10.22 -1.63
CA VAL A 30 -5.98 -9.50 -0.44
C VAL A 30 -4.65 -10.08 0.05
N ASN A 31 -4.56 -11.40 0.19
CA ASN A 31 -3.32 -12.04 0.63
C ASN A 31 -2.23 -11.91 -0.43
N THR A 32 -2.57 -12.09 -1.71
CA THR A 32 -1.62 -11.88 -2.81
C THR A 32 -1.01 -10.48 -2.81
N ILE A 33 -1.82 -9.44 -2.63
CA ILE A 33 -1.35 -8.05 -2.55
C ILE A 33 -0.52 -7.84 -1.28
N ARG A 34 -0.93 -8.40 -0.14
CA ARG A 34 -0.20 -8.31 1.13
C ARG A 34 1.18 -8.95 1.03
N ASP A 35 1.29 -10.11 0.41
CA ASP A 35 2.55 -10.84 0.23
C ASP A 35 3.48 -10.12 -0.75
N ALA A 36 2.93 -9.59 -1.84
CA ALA A 36 3.70 -8.74 -2.77
C ALA A 36 4.24 -7.50 -2.04
N THR A 37 3.38 -6.80 -1.30
CA THR A 37 3.74 -5.60 -0.54
C THR A 37 4.84 -5.90 0.48
N THR A 38 4.72 -7.02 1.20
CA THR A 38 5.71 -7.47 2.18
C THR A 38 7.08 -7.73 1.53
N ARG A 39 7.10 -8.42 0.38
CA ARG A 39 8.33 -8.68 -0.38
C ARG A 39 8.99 -7.40 -0.89
N TYR A 40 8.22 -6.49 -1.48
CA TYR A 40 8.75 -5.21 -1.96
C TYR A 40 9.24 -4.32 -0.83
N LYS A 41 8.55 -4.30 0.32
CA LYS A 41 8.98 -3.60 1.53
C LYS A 41 10.33 -4.12 2.04
N ALA A 42 10.50 -5.44 2.11
CA ALA A 42 11.76 -6.06 2.50
C ALA A 42 12.90 -5.73 1.52
N ALA A 43 12.63 -5.83 0.21
CA ALA A 43 13.61 -5.49 -0.82
C ALA A 43 14.02 -4.00 -0.76
N GLY A 44 13.07 -3.09 -0.58
CA GLY A 44 13.34 -1.65 -0.43
C GLY A 44 14.20 -1.35 0.79
N ARG A 45 13.92 -1.99 1.94
CA ARG A 45 14.75 -1.87 3.15
C ARG A 45 16.17 -2.39 2.94
N ALA A 46 16.33 -3.53 2.26
CA ALA A 46 17.64 -4.09 1.98
C ALA A 46 18.47 -3.19 1.04
N ALA A 47 17.83 -2.62 0.01
CA ALA A 47 18.48 -1.68 -0.88
C ALA A 47 18.91 -0.39 -0.15
N LEU A 48 18.05 0.13 0.73
CA LEU A 48 18.35 1.30 1.55
C LEU A 48 19.51 1.05 2.51
N ALA A 49 19.51 -0.10 3.20
CA ALA A 49 20.59 -0.51 4.08
C ALA A 49 21.93 -0.63 3.31
N SER A 50 21.90 -1.28 2.14
CA SER A 50 23.09 -1.40 1.30
C SER A 50 23.61 -0.03 0.87
N TRP A 51 22.73 0.91 0.53
CA TRP A 51 23.16 2.26 0.16
C TRP A 51 23.77 3.03 1.34
N LEU A 52 23.21 2.89 2.54
CA LEU A 52 23.74 3.50 3.76
C LEU A 52 25.11 2.94 4.16
N ASP A 53 25.43 1.69 3.82
CA ASP A 53 26.75 1.12 4.07
C ASP A 53 27.85 1.78 3.23
N TYR A 54 27.51 2.39 2.10
CA TYR A 54 28.46 3.17 1.28
C TYR A 54 28.62 4.63 1.74
N MET A 55 27.80 5.10 2.69
CA MET A 55 27.88 6.47 3.20
C MET A 55 28.96 6.58 4.29
N THR A 56 29.80 7.62 4.20
CA THR A 56 30.75 7.98 5.26
C THR A 56 30.03 8.57 6.47
N GLU A 57 30.61 8.44 7.66
CA GLU A 57 30.00 9.00 8.88
C GLU A 57 29.88 10.54 8.81
N PRO A 58 28.79 11.13 9.36
CA PRO A 58 27.66 10.45 10.02
C PRO A 58 26.66 9.85 9.03
N ARG A 59 26.13 8.65 9.35
CA ARG A 59 25.09 8.00 8.55
C ARG A 59 23.78 8.80 8.65
N PRO A 60 23.14 9.18 7.52
CA PRO A 60 21.87 9.89 7.56
C PRO A 60 20.74 8.99 8.07
N ASP A 61 19.72 9.60 8.68
CA ASP A 61 18.48 8.88 9.03
C ASP A 61 17.81 8.34 7.75
N PRO A 62 17.57 7.02 7.64
CA PRO A 62 16.90 6.43 6.49
C PRO A 62 15.55 7.09 6.15
N ALA A 63 14.78 7.54 7.15
CA ALA A 63 13.47 8.15 6.90
C ALA A 63 13.61 9.54 6.27
N ASP A 64 14.48 10.40 6.82
CA ASP A 64 14.77 11.72 6.25
C ASP A 64 15.36 11.63 4.83
N LEU A 65 16.20 10.63 4.59
CA LEU A 65 16.79 10.38 3.29
C LEU A 65 15.73 10.07 2.24
N LEU A 66 14.73 9.23 2.56
CA LEU A 66 13.61 8.94 1.66
C LEU A 66 12.75 10.18 1.42
N ARG A 67 12.47 10.98 2.47
CA ARG A 67 11.73 12.23 2.33
C ARG A 67 12.45 13.20 1.39
N SER A 68 13.78 13.28 1.46
CA SER A 68 14.58 14.19 0.62
C SER A 68 14.45 13.91 -0.89
N VAL A 69 14.13 12.67 -1.26
CA VAL A 69 13.92 12.25 -2.66
C VAL A 69 12.43 12.10 -3.02
N GLY A 70 11.52 12.58 -2.17
CA GLY A 70 10.07 12.56 -2.41
C GLY A 70 9.38 11.22 -2.13
N PHE A 71 10.06 10.29 -1.43
CA PHE A 71 9.46 9.02 -1.03
C PHE A 71 8.88 9.10 0.39
N ASN A 72 7.67 8.53 0.58
CA ASN A 72 7.09 8.37 1.92
C ASN A 72 7.78 7.19 2.66
N PRO A 73 8.48 7.42 3.79
CA PRO A 73 9.16 6.38 4.55
C PRO A 73 8.22 5.31 5.15
N GLU A 74 6.96 5.65 5.41
CA GLU A 74 5.96 4.73 5.98
C GLU A 74 5.63 3.57 5.04
N VAL A 75 5.79 3.75 3.73
CA VAL A 75 5.65 2.67 2.72
C VAL A 75 6.68 1.58 2.98
N LEU A 76 7.87 1.96 3.45
CA LEU A 76 8.90 1.04 3.92
C LEU A 76 8.78 0.76 5.42
N GLY A 77 7.74 1.21 6.10
CA GLY A 77 7.51 1.04 7.55
C GLY A 77 8.62 1.64 8.39
N LEU A 78 9.19 2.76 7.92
CA LEU A 78 10.06 3.62 8.70
C LEU A 78 9.13 4.71 9.24
N GLU A 79 8.46 4.43 10.35
CA GLU A 79 7.54 5.37 10.97
C GLU A 79 8.34 6.56 11.51
N SER A 80 7.78 7.77 11.38
CA SER A 80 8.27 8.91 12.15
C SER A 80 8.17 8.53 13.62
N GLN A 81 9.28 8.49 14.35
CA GLN A 81 9.21 8.46 15.82
C GLN A 81 8.72 9.84 16.27
N GLU A 82 7.42 10.07 16.17
CA GLU A 82 6.77 11.16 16.88
C GLU A 82 6.77 10.79 18.36
N GLN A 83 7.69 11.41 19.11
CA GLN A 83 7.65 11.50 20.57
C GLN A 83 6.64 12.56 21.01
#